data_AF-A0A392SJC3-F1
#
_entry.id   AF-A0A392SJC3-F1
#
_cell.length_a   1.000
_cell.length_b   1.000
_cell.length_c   1.000
_cell.angle_alpha   90.00
_cell.angle_beta   90.00
_cell.angle_gamma   90.00
#
_symmetry.space_group_name_H-M   'P 1'
#
loop_
_entity.id
_entity.type
_entity.pdbx_description
1 polymer ?
#
loop_
_entity_poly.entity_id
_entity_poly.type
_entity_poly.pdbx_seq_one_letter_code
_entity_poly.pdbx_strand_id
1 'polypeptide(L)' 'TVYYVWEPLLMLAHREVLKEDEIVTQVLVHWKDKSLEEATSEDVMAQQFPFVSQRVDIDGDTNRVKTWRS' A
#
# COMPACT_ATOMS: atom_id res chain seq x y z
N THR A 1 -9.17 -24.34 12.71
CA THR A 1 -8.80 -22.93 12.56
C THR A 1 -9.29 -22.47 11.21
N VAL A 2 -10.27 -21.57 11.16
CA VAL A 2 -10.72 -20.99 9.89
C VAL A 2 -9.71 -19.92 9.53
N TYR A 3 -8.86 -20.20 8.54
CA TYR A 3 -7.99 -19.18 7.96
C TYR A 3 -8.85 -18.38 6.98
N TYR A 4 -9.18 -17.15 7.35
CA TYR A 4 -9.81 -16.22 6.41
C TYR A 4 -8.73 -15.76 5.43
N VAL A 5 -8.74 -16.33 4.23
CA VAL A 5 -7.92 -15.84 3.12
C VAL A 5 -8.63 -14.60 2.58
N TRP A 6 -8.10 -13.42 2.88
CA TRP A 6 -8.63 -12.17 2.33
C TRP A 6 -8.01 -11.90 0.97
N GLU A 7 -8.87 -11.49 0.03
CA GLU A 7 -8.45 -11.07 -1.30
C GLU A 7 -8.27 -9.54 -1.29
N PRO A 8 -7.10 -9.02 -1.71
CA PRO A 8 -6.93 -7.60 -1.91
C PRO A 8 -7.80 -7.12 -3.06
N LEU A 9 -8.55 -6.05 -2.83
CA LEU A 9 -9.36 -5.41 -3.86
C LEU A 9 -8.55 -4.32 -4.56
N LEU A 10 -7.84 -3.49 -3.80
CA LEU A 10 -7.17 -2.29 -4.32
C LEU A 10 -5.96 -1.87 -3.48
N MET A 11 -4.92 -1.34 -4.13
CA MET A 11 -3.81 -0.65 -3.47
C MET A 11 -4.01 0.87 -3.54
N LEU A 12 -4.19 1.47 -2.38
CA LEU A 12 -4.59 2.87 -2.27
C LEU A 12 -3.41 3.83 -2.19
N ALA A 13 -2.30 3.42 -1.59
CA ALA A 13 -1.17 4.31 -1.37
C ALA A 13 0.12 3.53 -1.17
N HIS A 14 1.25 4.22 -1.38
CA HIS A 14 2.59 3.73 -1.06
C HIS A 14 3.23 4.71 -0.08
N ARG A 15 4.04 4.21 0.85
CA ARG A 15 4.90 5.04 1.69
C ARG A 15 6.19 4.31 2.00
N GLU A 16 7.26 5.06 2.12
CA GLU A 16 8.53 4.55 2.65
C GLU A 16 8.58 4.83 4.15
N VAL A 17 9.00 3.83 4.92
CA VAL A 17 9.13 3.93 6.38
C VAL A 17 10.53 3.46 6.77
N LEU A 18 11.23 4.27 7.58
CA LEU A 18 12.48 3.85 8.20
C LEU A 18 12.17 2.92 9.37
N LYS A 19 12.65 1.67 9.30
CA LYS A 19 12.51 0.66 10.34
C LYS A 19 13.86 -0.02 10.55
N GLU A 20 14.39 0.06 11.76
CA GLU A 20 15.65 -0.60 12.14
C GLU A 20 16.81 -0.27 11.16
N ASP A 21 16.93 1.02 10.80
CA ASP A 21 17.90 1.58 9.84
C ASP A 21 17.72 1.13 8.37
N GLU A 22 16.63 0.41 8.06
CA GLU A 22 16.24 0.04 6.69
C GLU A 22 15.03 0.84 6.22
N ILE A 23 15.04 1.22 4.94
CA ILE A 23 13.86 1.82 4.29
C ILE A 23 12.97 0.68 3.78
N VAL A 24 11.75 0.60 4.30
CA VAL A 24 10.76 -0.40 3.91
C VAL A 24 9.59 0.27 3.20
N THR A 25 9.24 -0.21 2.02
CA THR A 25 8.05 0.24 1.29
C THR A 25 6.81 -0.47 1.83
N GLN A 26 5.84 0.32 2.28
CA GLN A 26 4.53 -0.14 2.69
C GLN A 26 3.47 0.33 1.72
N VAL A 27 2.48 -0.52 1.48
CA VAL A 27 1.29 -0.24 0.69
C VAL A 27 0.06 -0.25 1.58
N LEU A 28 -0.84 0.69 1.36
CA LEU A 28 -2.17 0.69 1.98
C LEU A 28 -3.11 -0.13 1.10
N VAL A 29 -3.67 -1.20 1.63
CA VAL A 29 -4.50 -2.17 0.89
C VAL A 29 -5.93 -2.09 1.40
N HIS A 30 -6.86 -1.96 0.47
CA HIS A 30 -8.27 -2.21 0.72
C HIS A 30 -8.59 -3.67 0.38
N TRP A 31 -9.14 -4.40 1.35
CA TRP A 31 -9.46 -5.82 1.20
C TRP A 31 -10.92 -5.99 0.84
N LYS A 32 -11.21 -7.00 0.03
CA LYS A 32 -12.58 -7.37 -0.28
C LYS A 32 -13.34 -7.71 1.00
N ASP A 33 -14.55 -7.19 1.11
CA ASP A 33 -15.47 -7.40 2.24
C ASP A 33 -14.94 -6.92 3.61
N LYS A 34 -13.88 -6.09 3.64
CA LYS A 34 -13.34 -5.47 4.85
C LYS A 34 -13.54 -3.97 4.78
N SER A 35 -14.12 -3.40 5.83
CA SER A 35 -14.36 -1.95 5.91
C SER A 35 -13.12 -1.13 6.23
N LEU A 36 -12.02 -1.78 6.65
CA LEU A 36 -10.80 -1.12 7.08
C LEU A 36 -9.65 -1.43 6.13
N GLU A 37 -8.95 -0.38 5.72
CA GLU A 37 -7.68 -0.48 5.01
C GLU A 37 -6.56 -0.97 5.94
N GLU A 38 -5.57 -1.64 5.38
CA GLU A 38 -4.41 -2.14 6.14
C GLU A 38 -3.10 -1.76 5.47
N ALA A 39 -2.11 -1.31 6.26
CA ALA A 39 -0.77 -1.08 5.76
C ALA A 39 0.03 -2.39 5.81
N THR A 40 0.51 -2.85 4.67
CA THR A 40 1.27 -4.10 4.50
C THR A 40 2.55 -3.83 3.72
N SER A 41 3.56 -4.69 3.83
CA SER A 41 4.78 -4.57 3.02
C SER A 41 4.49 -4.80 1.53
N GLU A 42 5.08 -3.99 0.66
CA GLU A 42 4.97 -4.14 -0.79
C GLU A 42 5.47 -5.51 -1.26
N ASP A 43 6.57 -6.01 -0.68
CA ASP A 43 7.16 -7.30 -1.06
C ASP A 43 6.20 -8.47 -0.81
N VAL A 44 5.46 -8.41 0.30
CA VAL A 44 4.46 -9.43 0.65
C VAL A 44 3.31 -9.40 -0.36
N MET A 45 2.86 -8.19 -0.72
CA MET A 45 1.81 -8.01 -1.72
C MET A 45 2.25 -8.47 -3.11
N ALA A 46 3.48 -8.18 -3.52
CA ALA A 46 4.01 -8.62 -4.81
C ALA A 46 4.16 -10.15 -4.89
N GLN A 47 4.55 -10.80 -3.80
CA GLN A 47 4.72 -12.27 -3.76
C GLN A 47 3.38 -13.00 -3.76
N GLN A 48 2.40 -12.53 -2.99
CA GLN A 48 1.11 -13.21 -2.83
C GLN A 48 0.09 -12.82 -3.90
N PHE A 49 0.16 -11.58 -4.38
CA PHE A 49 -0.84 -10.97 -5.27
C PHE A 49 -0.19 -10.18 -6.42
N PRO A 50 0.57 -10.85 -7.31
CA PRO A 50 1.39 -10.19 -8.33
C PRO A 50 0.59 -9.38 -9.38
N PHE A 51 -0.74 -9.58 -9.44
CA PHE A 51 -1.61 -8.92 -10.43
C PHE A 51 -2.39 -7.72 -9.86
N VAL A 52 -2.31 -7.47 -8.55
CA VAL A 52 -2.92 -6.28 -7.96
C VAL A 52 -1.99 -5.12 -8.29
N SER A 53 -2.42 -4.21 -9.16
CA SER A 53 -1.56 -3.11 -9.65
C SER A 53 -2.31 -1.79 -9.77
N GLN A 54 -3.52 -1.69 -9.24
CA GLN A 54 -4.23 -0.42 -9.27
C GLN A 54 -3.69 0.48 -8.17
N ARG A 55 -2.75 1.36 -8.54
CA ARG A 55 -2.46 2.61 -7.83
C ARG A 55 -3.63 3.54 -8.08
N VAL A 56 -4.48 3.76 -7.09
CA VAL A 56 -5.37 4.91 -7.11
C VAL A 56 -4.65 5.97 -6.30
N ASP A 57 -4.05 6.95 -6.98
CA ASP A 57 -3.55 8.14 -6.31
C ASP A 57 -4.74 8.81 -5.64
N ILE A 58 -4.92 8.58 -4.33
CA ILE A 58 -5.88 9.33 -3.54
C ILE A 58 -5.30 10.74 -3.41
N ASP A 59 -5.55 11.53 -4.45
CA ASP A 59 -5.29 12.96 -4.48
C ASP A 59 -6.31 13.63 -3.54
N GLY A 60 -6.02 13.55 -2.25
CA GLY A 60 -6.56 14.47 -1.26
C GLY A 60 -5.82 15.79 -1.41
N ASP A 61 -6.15 16.53 -2.47
CA ASP A 61 -5.57 17.81 -2.89
C ASP A 61 -5.32 18.76 -1.70
N THR A 62 -4.11 18.72 -1.12
CA THR A 62 -3.47 19.86 -0.45
C THR A 62 -1.96 19.61 -0.24
N ASN A 63 -1.15 20.35 -0.99
CA ASN A 63 0.25 20.74 -0.73
C ASN A 63 1.42 19.79 -1.03
N ARG A 64 1.95 20.00 -2.24
CA ARG A 64 3.39 20.16 -2.55
C ARG A 64 4.27 18.91 -2.39
N VAL A 65 4.28 18.08 -3.43
CA VAL A 65 5.57 17.63 -3.97
C VAL A 65 6.28 18.87 -4.49
N LYS A 66 7.09 19.49 -3.62
CA LYS A 66 8.15 20.39 -4.08
C LYS A 66 9.12 19.52 -4.86
N THR A 67 8.99 19.54 -6.18
CA THR A 67 10.08 19.20 -7.07
C THR A 67 11.24 20.15 -6.73
N TRP A 68 12.20 19.68 -5.92
CA TRP A 68 13.49 20.35 -5.85
C TRP A 68 14.26 19.95 -7.11
N ARG A 69 14.13 20.76 -8.16
CA ARG A 69 15.07 20.78 -9.28
C ARG A 69 16.07 21.91 -9.05
N SER A 70 17.34 21.55 -8.91
CA SER A 70 18.37 21.82 -9.92
C SER A 70 19.56 20.92 -9.66
#